data_AF-A0A9Q3FJ58-F1
#
_entry.id   AF-A0A9Q3FJ58-F1
#
_cell.length_a   1.000
_cell.length_b   1.000
_cell.length_c   1.000
_cell.angle_alpha   90.00
_cell.angle_beta   90.00
_cell.angle_gamma   90.00
#
_symmetry.space_group_name_H-M   'P 1'
#
loop_
_entity.id
_entity.type
_entity.pdbx_description
1 polymer ?
#
loop_
_entity_poly.entity_id
_entity_poly.type
_entity_poly.pdbx_seq_one_letter_code
_entity_poly.pdbx_strand_id
1 'polypeptide(L)'
;MVERGHKQLKDALVKMCDENGSKWKEYLPIATLEDRISVKRTTGYSPFELQFGQQAVLPIDIETKTYLAIEWNKISTTEELLEAIAIHISAKEETELKAADKLRNSRKKSVQYLDKKMAHKLRNPLQPGDLVLV
;
A
#
# COMPACT_ATOMS: atom_id res chain seq x y z
N MET A 1 24.84 20.92 -13.20
CA MET A 1 23.85 19.86 -12.85
C MET A 1 22.78 20.34 -11.86
N VAL A 2 22.82 21.59 -11.40
CA VAL A 2 21.82 22.14 -10.46
C VAL A 2 20.50 22.48 -11.17
N GLU A 3 20.56 23.20 -12.30
CA GLU A 3 19.38 23.64 -13.04
C GLU A 3 18.53 22.49 -13.58
N ARG A 4 19.17 21.41 -14.04
CA ARG A 4 18.46 20.23 -14.55
C ARG A 4 17.66 19.56 -13.43
N GLY A 5 18.24 19.36 -12.25
CA GLY A 5 17.58 18.75 -11.09
C GLY A 5 16.44 19.60 -10.53
N HIS A 6 16.60 20.92 -10.53
CA HIS A 6 15.55 21.84 -10.09
C HIS A 6 14.30 21.77 -10.96
N LYS A 7 14.42 21.39 -12.25
CA LYS A 7 13.27 21.21 -13.12
C LYS A 7 12.36 20.08 -12.61
N GLN A 8 12.89 18.90 -12.29
CA GLN A 8 12.04 17.80 -11.82
C GLN A 8 11.41 18.11 -10.45
N LEU A 9 12.14 18.76 -9.56
CA LEU A 9 11.59 19.18 -8.27
C LEU A 9 10.43 20.18 -8.44
N LYS A 10 10.59 21.16 -9.34
CA LYS A 10 9.51 22.10 -9.69
C LYS A 10 8.32 21.38 -10.30
N ASP A 11 8.54 20.48 -11.25
CA ASP A 11 7.47 19.74 -11.92
C ASP A 11 6.72 18.83 -10.93
N ALA A 12 7.41 18.23 -9.95
CA ALA A 12 6.80 17.48 -8.87
C ALA A 12 5.94 18.37 -7.97
N LEU A 13 6.46 19.53 -7.55
CA LEU A 13 5.71 20.48 -6.72
C LEU A 13 4.46 21.01 -7.41
N VAL A 14 4.53 21.31 -8.71
CA VAL A 14 3.37 21.75 -9.49
C VAL A 14 2.30 20.65 -9.55
N LYS A 15 2.69 19.37 -9.62
CA LYS A 15 1.74 18.24 -9.60
C LYS A 15 1.13 17.98 -8.23
N MET A 16 1.89 18.18 -7.16
CA MET A 16 1.44 17.93 -5.79
C MET A 16 0.56 19.07 -5.24
N CYS A 17 0.78 20.28 -5.72
CA CYS A 17 -0.05 21.42 -5.34
C CYS A 17 -1.37 21.43 -6.13
N ASP A 18 -2.44 21.90 -5.48
CA ASP A 18 -3.70 22.22 -6.14
C ASP A 18 -3.50 23.33 -7.20
N GLU A 19 -4.49 23.58 -8.06
CA GLU A 19 -4.43 24.54 -9.18
C GLU A 19 -3.91 25.94 -8.79
N ASN A 20 -4.10 26.35 -7.54
CA ASN A 20 -3.69 27.64 -7.01
C ASN A 20 -2.24 27.69 -6.49
N GLY A 21 -1.51 26.56 -6.46
CA GLY A 21 -0.12 26.49 -6.01
C GLY A 21 0.12 26.86 -4.54
N SER A 22 -0.93 27.11 -3.75
CA SER A 22 -0.84 27.72 -2.42
C SER A 22 -0.13 26.85 -1.38
N LYS A 23 -0.21 25.53 -1.53
CA LYS A 23 0.35 24.53 -0.61
C LYS A 23 1.81 24.16 -0.88
N TRP A 24 2.52 24.87 -1.78
CA TRP A 24 3.88 24.50 -2.16
C TRP A 24 4.85 24.43 -0.97
N LYS A 25 4.65 25.27 0.06
CA LYS A 25 5.46 25.24 1.28
C LYS A 25 5.26 23.95 2.08
N GLU A 26 4.06 23.40 2.06
CA GLU A 26 3.71 22.15 2.76
C GLU A 26 4.29 20.94 2.02
N TYR A 27 4.29 20.96 0.68
CA TYR A 27 4.80 19.86 -0.14
C TYR A 27 6.30 19.92 -0.39
N LEU A 28 6.97 21.07 -0.19
CA LEU A 28 8.42 21.20 -0.41
C LEU A 28 9.27 20.19 0.38
N PRO A 29 9.06 19.96 1.69
CA PRO A 29 9.82 18.95 2.42
C PRO A 29 9.63 17.54 1.85
N ILE A 30 8.42 17.21 1.41
CA ILE A 30 8.09 15.90 0.82
C ILE A 30 8.79 15.74 -0.53
N ALA A 31 8.62 16.71 -1.44
CA ALA A 31 9.22 16.66 -2.77
C ALA A 31 10.76 16.62 -2.72
N THR A 32 11.38 17.34 -1.78
CA THR A 32 12.84 17.27 -1.60
C THR A 32 13.31 15.96 -0.98
N LEU A 33 12.49 15.31 -0.14
CA LEU A 33 12.80 13.97 0.35
C LEU A 33 12.70 12.96 -0.79
N GLU A 34 11.60 12.98 -1.55
CA GLU A 34 11.38 12.13 -2.72
C GLU A 34 12.54 12.24 -3.73
N ASP A 35 13.00 13.45 -4.03
CA ASP A 35 14.13 13.66 -4.95
C ASP A 35 15.43 13.02 -4.43
N ARG A 36 15.65 13.03 -3.11
CA ARG A 36 16.84 12.47 -2.45
C ARG A 36 16.81 10.94 -2.38
N ILE A 37 15.65 10.33 -2.24
CA ILE A 37 15.51 8.86 -2.14
C ILE A 37 15.25 8.20 -3.49
N SER A 38 14.91 8.97 -4.53
CA SER A 38 14.67 8.45 -5.87
C SER A 38 15.96 8.15 -6.61
N VAL A 39 16.03 6.96 -7.20
CA VAL A 39 17.14 6.52 -8.04
C VAL A 39 17.30 7.45 -9.24
N LYS A 40 18.51 7.99 -9.45
CA LYS A 40 18.81 8.83 -10.61
C LYS A 40 19.25 7.96 -11.78
N ARG A 41 18.66 8.19 -12.96
CA ARG A 41 19.00 7.47 -14.20
C ARG A 41 20.49 7.53 -14.55
N THR A 42 21.16 8.63 -14.22
CA THR A 42 22.58 8.86 -14.56
C THR A 42 23.54 8.01 -13.74
N THR A 43 23.21 7.74 -12.47
CA THR A 43 24.08 7.02 -11.54
C THR A 43 23.59 5.60 -11.25
N GLY A 44 22.30 5.32 -11.45
CA GLY A 44 21.68 4.06 -11.04
C GLY A 44 21.40 3.98 -9.53
N TYR A 45 21.72 5.03 -8.77
CA TYR A 45 21.56 5.12 -7.32
C TYR A 45 20.83 6.42 -6.94
N SER A 46 20.16 6.42 -5.80
CA SER A 46 19.59 7.63 -5.20
C SER A 46 20.69 8.48 -4.53
N PRO A 47 20.51 9.82 -4.44
CA PRO A 47 21.42 10.67 -3.66
C PRO A 47 21.59 10.20 -2.21
N PHE A 48 20.52 9.69 -1.59
CA PHE A 48 20.57 9.15 -0.23
C PHE A 48 21.49 7.92 -0.15
N GLU A 49 21.35 6.96 -1.06
CA GLU A 49 22.23 5.79 -1.14
C GLU A 49 23.69 6.18 -1.35
N LEU A 50 23.97 7.16 -2.22
CA LEU A 50 25.33 7.63 -2.45
C LEU A 50 25.94 8.30 -1.21
N GLN A 51 25.11 8.94 -0.37
CA GLN A 51 25.57 9.64 0.83
C GLN A 51 25.76 8.70 2.03
N PHE A 52 24.87 7.72 2.19
CA PHE A 52 24.79 6.87 3.39
C PHE A 52 25.15 5.41 3.14
N GLY A 53 25.35 5.00 1.89
CA GLY A 53 25.66 3.61 1.52
C GLY A 53 24.50 2.63 1.64
N GLN A 54 23.27 3.11 1.89
CA GLN A 54 22.08 2.27 2.05
C GLN A 54 20.82 2.97 1.53
N GLN A 55 19.77 2.20 1.25
CA GLN A 55 18.46 2.72 0.90
C GLN A 55 17.83 3.48 2.07
N ALA A 56 17.04 4.50 1.78
CA ALA A 56 16.29 5.21 2.80
C ALA A 56 15.15 4.32 3.32
N VAL A 57 15.06 4.19 4.64
CA VAL A 57 13.93 3.52 5.30
C VAL A 57 12.78 4.52 5.45
N LEU A 58 11.62 4.20 4.88
CA LEU A 58 10.41 5.04 4.94
C LEU A 58 9.49 4.61 6.10
N PRO A 59 8.57 5.47 6.56
CA PRO A 59 7.60 5.09 7.59
C PRO A 59 6.79 3.84 7.20
N ILE A 60 6.45 3.69 5.92
CA ILE A 60 5.73 2.51 5.43
C ILE A 60 6.57 1.22 5.55
N ASP A 61 7.89 1.31 5.43
CA ASP A 61 8.78 0.18 5.63
C ASP A 61 8.68 -0.34 7.06
N ILE A 62 8.55 0.56 8.04
CA ILE A 62 8.41 0.21 9.45
C ILE A 62 7.03 -0.37 9.73
N GLU A 63 5.96 0.27 9.23
CA GLU A 63 4.57 -0.19 9.45
C GLU A 63 4.33 -1.57 8.85
N THR A 64 4.84 -1.82 7.65
CA THR A 64 4.69 -3.09 6.94
C THR A 64 5.82 -4.08 7.24
N LYS A 65 6.81 -3.68 8.06
CA LYS A 65 8.01 -4.45 8.40
C LYS A 65 8.68 -5.03 7.15
N THR A 66 8.99 -4.16 6.19
CA THR A 66 9.75 -4.55 5.00
C THR A 66 11.16 -5.00 5.39
N TYR A 67 11.86 -5.65 4.45
CA TYR A 67 13.24 -6.06 4.62
C TYR A 67 14.17 -4.92 5.11
N LEU A 68 13.88 -3.68 4.71
CA LEU A 68 14.63 -2.48 5.10
C LEU A 68 14.43 -2.06 6.56
N ALA A 69 13.31 -2.45 7.17
CA ALA A 69 12.98 -2.12 8.56
C ALA A 69 13.41 -3.20 9.57
N ILE A 70 13.99 -4.31 9.11
CA ILE A 70 14.48 -5.37 9.99
C ILE A 70 15.81 -4.94 10.62
N GLU A 71 15.91 -5.08 11.94
CA GLU A 71 17.13 -4.80 12.70
C GLU A 71 18.11 -5.98 12.59
N TRP A 72 18.74 -6.12 11.42
CA TRP A 72 19.66 -7.22 11.09
C TRP A 72 20.83 -7.36 12.08
N ASN A 73 21.22 -6.26 12.74
CA ASN A 73 22.26 -6.27 13.77
C ASN A 73 21.89 -7.00 15.06
N LYS A 74 20.59 -7.25 15.30
CA LYS A 74 20.11 -8.04 16.45
C LYS A 74 20.02 -9.53 16.14
N ILE A 75 20.10 -9.91 14.87
CA ILE A 75 20.06 -11.30 14.41
C ILE A 75 21.48 -11.85 14.53
N SER A 76 21.63 -12.86 15.37
CA SER A 76 22.92 -13.42 15.75
C SER A 76 23.11 -14.86 15.29
N THR A 77 22.01 -15.58 15.03
CA THR A 77 22.04 -16.98 14.60
C THR A 77 21.42 -17.17 13.22
N THR A 78 21.81 -18.25 12.54
CA THR A 78 21.19 -18.66 11.28
C THR A 78 19.71 -18.99 11.45
N GLU A 79 19.31 -19.54 12.60
CA GLU A 79 17.92 -19.87 12.89
C GLU A 79 17.04 -18.61 12.97
N GLU A 80 17.50 -17.58 13.71
CA GLU A 80 16.84 -16.27 13.79
C GLU A 80 16.73 -15.59 12.41
N LEU A 81 17.78 -15.70 11.59
CA LEU A 81 17.77 -15.18 10.22
C LEU A 81 16.70 -15.86 9.36
N LEU A 82 16.64 -17.20 9.40
CA LEU A 82 15.65 -17.97 8.64
C LEU A 82 14.23 -17.68 9.12
N GLU A 83 14.02 -17.54 10.44
CA GLU A 83 12.73 -17.15 11.02
C GLU A 83 12.29 -15.76 10.54
N ALA A 84 13.16 -14.75 10.63
CA ALA A 84 12.85 -13.39 10.20
C ALA A 84 12.46 -13.32 8.70
N ILE A 85 13.17 -14.06 7.86
CA ILE A 85 12.86 -14.15 6.42
C ILE A 85 11.53 -14.89 6.20
N ALA A 86 11.29 -16.00 6.90
CA ALA A 86 10.07 -16.78 6.77
C ALA A 86 8.82 -15.95 7.13
N ILE A 87 8.88 -15.23 8.26
CA ILE A 87 7.80 -14.31 8.68
C ILE A 87 7.53 -13.26 7.60
N HIS A 88 8.57 -12.66 7.04
CA HIS A 88 8.43 -11.63 6.01
C HIS A 88 7.75 -12.17 4.74
N ILE A 89 8.13 -13.38 4.29
CA ILE A 89 7.53 -14.03 3.11
C ILE A 89 6.06 -14.39 3.37
N SER A 90 5.75 -14.97 4.54
CA SER A 90 4.40 -15.42 4.89
C SER A 90 3.43 -14.26 5.19
N ALA A 91 3.93 -13.07 5.54
CA ALA A 91 3.10 -11.91 5.90
C ALA A 91 2.12 -11.49 4.77
N LYS A 92 2.53 -11.65 3.51
CA LYS A 92 1.65 -11.36 2.36
C LYS A 92 0.45 -12.30 2.33
N GLU A 93 0.68 -13.59 2.44
CA GLU A 93 -0.36 -14.62 2.38
C GLU A 93 -1.38 -14.46 3.51
N GLU A 94 -0.90 -14.20 4.73
CA GLU A 94 -1.78 -13.94 5.87
C GLU A 94 -2.66 -12.70 5.66
N THR A 95 -2.09 -11.64 5.06
CA THR A 95 -2.82 -10.40 4.76
C THR A 95 -3.91 -10.64 3.72
N GLU A 96 -3.61 -11.41 2.67
CA GLU A 96 -4.57 -11.78 1.62
C GLU A 96 -5.74 -12.60 2.18
N LEU A 97 -5.46 -13.60 3.02
CA LEU A 97 -6.49 -14.43 3.67
C LEU A 97 -7.42 -13.59 4.56
N LYS A 98 -6.84 -12.72 5.40
CA LYS A 98 -7.62 -11.79 6.24
C LYS A 98 -8.49 -10.85 5.40
N ALA A 99 -7.99 -10.36 4.28
CA ALA A 99 -8.76 -9.51 3.37
C ALA A 99 -9.92 -10.29 2.73
N ALA A 100 -9.68 -11.52 2.27
CA ALA A 100 -10.71 -12.39 1.71
C ALA A 100 -11.83 -12.67 2.71
N ASP A 101 -11.51 -12.94 3.98
CA ASP A 101 -12.49 -13.21 5.01
C ASP A 101 -13.29 -11.97 5.39
N LYS A 102 -12.65 -10.80 5.49
CA LYS A 102 -13.35 -9.52 5.68
C LYS A 102 -14.33 -9.27 4.54
N LEU A 103 -13.93 -9.53 3.29
CA LEU A 103 -14.79 -9.37 2.11
C LEU A 103 -15.98 -10.32 2.15
N ARG A 104 -15.76 -11.61 2.45
CA ARG A 104 -16.84 -12.61 2.61
C ARG A 104 -17.84 -12.18 3.68
N ASN A 105 -17.35 -11.74 4.84
CA ASN A 105 -18.19 -11.28 5.93
C ASN A 105 -18.98 -10.01 5.57
N SER A 106 -18.35 -9.06 4.89
CA SER A 106 -19.02 -7.86 4.38
C SER A 106 -20.15 -8.21 3.41
N ARG A 107 -19.88 -9.08 2.44
CA ARG A 107 -20.89 -9.57 1.48
C ARG A 107 -22.05 -10.27 2.17
N LYS A 108 -21.76 -11.16 3.14
CA LYS A 108 -22.80 -11.85 3.93
C LYS A 108 -23.69 -10.86 4.67
N LYS A 109 -23.10 -9.85 5.32
CA LYS A 109 -23.86 -8.78 6.00
C LYS A 109 -24.72 -7.98 5.01
N SER A 110 -24.18 -7.66 3.83
CA SER A 110 -24.91 -6.95 2.79
C SER A 110 -26.12 -7.74 2.28
N VAL A 111 -25.95 -9.04 2.02
CA VAL A 111 -27.05 -9.95 1.63
C VAL A 111 -28.10 -9.99 2.72
N GLN A 112 -27.72 -10.24 3.97
CA GLN A 112 -28.65 -10.26 5.11
C GLN A 112 -29.41 -8.94 5.29
N TYR A 113 -28.75 -7.80 5.08
CA TYR A 113 -29.39 -6.49 5.13
C TYR A 113 -30.43 -6.34 4.01
N LEU A 114 -30.07 -6.71 2.77
CA LEU A 114 -30.97 -6.66 1.62
C LEU A 114 -32.16 -7.60 1.82
N ASP A 115 -31.93 -8.82 2.28
CA ASP A 115 -32.98 -9.79 2.56
C ASP A 115 -33.98 -9.25 3.59
N LYS A 116 -33.49 -8.66 4.69
CA LYS A 116 -34.36 -8.01 5.68
C LYS A 116 -35.15 -6.85 5.09
N LYS A 117 -34.51 -6.00 4.28
CA LYS A 117 -35.14 -4.82 3.68
C LYS A 117 -36.18 -5.20 2.61
N MET A 118 -35.90 -6.25 1.85
CA MET A 118 -36.74 -6.74 0.76
C MET A 118 -37.59 -7.95 1.17
N ALA A 119 -37.76 -8.20 2.48
CA ALA A 119 -38.55 -9.30 3.01
C ALA A 119 -39.97 -9.36 2.43
N HIS A 120 -40.59 -8.19 2.17
CA HIS A 120 -41.91 -8.09 1.55
C HIS A 120 -41.95 -8.48 0.05
N LYS A 121 -40.80 -8.56 -0.63
CA LYS A 121 -40.65 -8.98 -2.04
C LYS A 121 -40.07 -10.37 -2.20
N LEU A 122 -39.50 -10.94 -1.14
CA LEU A 122 -38.95 -12.29 -1.14
C LEU A 122 -40.10 -13.30 -1.24
N ARG A 123 -40.11 -14.07 -2.32
CA ARG A 123 -41.09 -15.14 -2.56
C ARG A 123 -40.50 -16.47 -2.09
N ASN A 124 -41.35 -17.39 -1.65
CA ASN A 124 -40.91 -18.77 -1.41
C ASN A 124 -40.38 -19.40 -2.72
N PRO A 125 -39.39 -20.31 -2.64
CA PRO A 125 -38.92 -21.05 -3.81
C PRO A 125 -40.09 -21.73 -4.51
N LEU A 126 -40.14 -21.61 -5.84
CA LEU A 126 -41.18 -22.26 -6.65
C LEU A 126 -41.06 -23.78 -6.51
N GLN A 127 -42.19 -24.44 -6.30
CA GLN A 127 -42.27 -25.89 -6.22
C GLN A 127 -42.55 -26.47 -7.62
N PRO A 128 -42.12 -27.71 -7.91
CA PRO A 128 -42.53 -28.40 -9.13
C PRO A 128 -44.07 -28.43 -9.24
N GLY A 129 -44.62 -27.81 -10.30
CA GLY A 129 -46.06 -27.67 -10.52
C GLY A 129 -46.60 -26.24 -10.39
N ASP A 130 -45.79 -25.28 -9.93
CA ASP A 130 -46.17 -23.86 -9.90
C ASP A 130 -46.28 -23.28 -11.32
N LEU A 131 -47.41 -22.62 -11.61
CA LEU A 131 -47.64 -21.94 -12.87
C LEU A 131 -46.84 -20.63 -12.92
N VAL A 132 -45.96 -20.50 -13.90
CA VAL A 132 -45.22 -19.28 -14.21
C VAL A 132 -45.70 -18.69 -15.53
N LEU A 133 -45.76 -17.37 -15.61
CA LEU A 133 -46.03 -16.68 -16.86
C LEU A 133 -44.81 -16.81 -17.76
N VAL A 134 -45.07 -17.24 -19.01
CA VAL A 134 -44.10 -17.24 -20.12
C VAL A 134 -44.26 -15.94 -20.89
#